data_AF-A0AAV5L9K0-F1
#
_entry.id   AF-A0AAV5L9K0-F1
#
_cell.length_a   1.000
_cell.length_b   1.000
_cell.length_c   1.000
_cell.angle_alpha   90.00
_cell.angle_beta   90.00
_cell.angle_gamma   90.00
#
_symmetry.space_group_name_H-M   'P 1'
#
loop_
_entity.id
_entity.type
_entity.pdbx_description
1 polymer ?
#
loop_
_entity_poly.entity_id
_entity_poly.type
_entity_poly.pdbx_seq_one_letter_code
_entity_poly.pdbx_strand_id
1 'polypeptide(L)'
;MGEVAVDIDIQSSPEEPEPSVIREEMRIKEQELRDQARKKKEEEEKKREREREKERIRAGKELLQAKRIAEENERKSYLAVQKAAKEEEKRAREKILQKLEADKLERGRNLGLPPVKKNPTAENTSAPNVQEKQEKKKPLPAVPYAKAELLGECLRSLRRNYKDYDAKVQRAFHLLLFYVKNVVNNPHEEKYRRIRLSNPYFNEWIGALKGGVEFLELCGFERSKGNEFLVLPYEKTDVAILNSALTVLVLAITTPFFGRFSHPRED
;
A
#
# COMPACT_ATOMS: atom_id res chain seq x y z
N MET A 1 28.56 110.21 63.28
CA MET A 1 28.66 108.77 62.97
C MET A 1 27.27 108.20 63.18
N GLY A 2 26.55 107.96 62.09
CA GLY A 2 25.26 107.29 62.09
C GLY A 2 25.33 106.21 61.04
N GLU A 3 25.25 104.97 61.47
CA GLU A 3 25.16 103.80 60.60
C GLU A 3 23.80 103.81 59.90
N VAL A 4 23.78 103.63 58.59
CA VAL A 4 22.57 103.23 57.87
C VAL A 4 22.93 101.96 57.12
N ALA A 5 22.36 100.87 57.62
CA ALA A 5 22.55 99.52 57.12
C ALA A 5 21.94 99.36 55.72
N VAL A 6 22.57 98.48 54.96
CA VAL A 6 22.29 98.12 53.58
C VAL A 6 21.04 97.24 53.52
N ASP A 7 20.05 97.65 52.72
CA ASP A 7 18.95 96.76 52.32
C ASP A 7 19.49 95.65 51.43
N ILE A 8 19.52 94.42 51.96
CA ILE A 8 19.75 93.19 51.20
C ILE A 8 18.40 92.49 51.12
N ASP A 9 17.77 92.58 49.95
CA ASP A 9 16.54 91.90 49.60
C ASP A 9 16.84 90.41 49.36
N ILE A 10 16.68 89.60 50.42
CA ILE A 10 16.76 88.13 50.34
C ILE A 10 15.36 87.63 49.97
N GLN A 11 15.06 87.58 48.67
CA GLN A 11 13.94 86.77 48.18
C GLN A 11 14.40 85.36 47.78
N SER A 12 13.49 84.42 47.99
CA SER A 12 13.50 82.98 47.68
C SER A 12 14.15 82.05 48.72
N SER A 13 13.40 81.83 49.81
CA SER A 13 13.39 80.52 50.48
C SER A 13 12.65 79.52 49.58
N PRO A 14 13.15 78.30 49.35
CA PRO A 14 12.43 77.28 48.59
C PRO A 14 11.22 76.84 49.43
N GLU A 15 10.03 77.11 48.91
CA GLU A 15 8.76 76.71 49.49
C GLU A 15 8.71 75.16 49.56
N GLU A 16 8.87 74.61 50.76
CA GLU A 16 8.74 73.16 50.98
C GLU A 16 7.26 72.78 50.78
N PRO A 17 6.96 71.77 49.93
CA PRO A 17 5.59 71.45 49.57
C PRO A 17 4.78 70.95 50.78
N GLU A 18 3.55 71.43 50.92
CA GLU A 18 2.68 71.08 52.04
C GLU A 18 2.43 69.55 52.18
N PRO A 19 2.33 69.02 53.41
CA PRO A 19 2.26 67.58 53.70
C PRO A 19 1.03 66.86 53.11
N SER A 20 -0.01 67.59 52.73
CA SER A 20 -1.21 67.07 52.04
C SER A 20 -0.92 66.65 50.60
N VAL A 21 -0.14 67.46 49.86
CA VAL A 21 0.24 67.24 48.46
C VAL A 21 1.17 66.02 48.35
N ILE A 22 2.13 65.89 49.28
CA ILE A 22 3.06 64.74 49.36
C ILE A 22 2.30 63.40 49.55
N ARG A 23 1.20 63.41 50.31
CA ARG A 23 0.38 62.22 50.57
C ARG A 23 -0.46 61.80 49.37
N GLU A 24 -0.94 62.75 48.58
CA GLU A 24 -1.66 62.48 47.33
C GLU A 24 -0.71 61.96 46.23
N GLU A 25 0.48 62.55 46.10
CA GLU A 25 1.51 62.06 45.18
C GLU A 25 1.96 60.63 45.51
N MET A 26 2.10 60.29 46.79
CA MET A 26 2.40 58.92 47.22
C MET A 26 1.29 57.93 46.84
N ARG A 27 0.02 58.32 46.94
CA ARG A 27 -1.12 57.49 46.53
C ARG A 27 -1.16 57.28 45.02
N ILE A 28 -0.88 58.32 44.25
CA ILE A 28 -0.80 58.24 42.78
C ILE A 28 0.33 57.29 42.36
N LYS A 29 1.52 57.42 42.96
CA LYS A 29 2.65 56.50 42.73
C LYS A 29 2.34 55.05 43.12
N GLU A 30 1.66 54.82 44.24
CA GLU A 30 1.26 53.47 44.66
C GLU A 30 0.28 52.84 43.65
N GLN A 31 -0.69 53.62 43.17
CA GLN A 31 -1.68 53.17 42.21
C GLN A 31 -1.05 52.88 40.83
N GLU A 32 -0.11 53.73 40.41
CA GLU A 32 0.66 53.54 39.19
C GLU A 32 1.55 52.28 39.24
N LEU A 33 2.20 52.01 40.38
CA LEU A 33 2.95 50.77 40.62
C LEU A 33 2.05 49.53 40.57
N ARG A 34 0.83 49.59 41.13
CA ARG A 34 -0.14 48.49 41.06
C ARG A 34 -0.62 48.22 39.64
N ASP A 35 -0.84 49.27 38.85
CA ASP A 35 -1.30 49.13 37.47
C ASP A 35 -0.18 48.65 36.55
N GLN A 36 1.07 49.07 36.79
CA GLN A 36 2.24 48.49 36.15
C GLN A 36 2.42 47.00 36.49
N ALA A 37 2.20 46.61 37.75
CA ALA A 37 2.27 45.21 38.17
C ALA A 37 1.17 44.34 37.53
N ARG A 38 -0.05 44.88 37.39
CA ARG A 38 -1.15 44.21 36.68
C ARG A 38 -0.85 44.05 35.20
N LYS A 39 -0.41 45.12 34.51
CA LYS A 39 -0.01 45.05 33.10
C LYS A 39 1.12 44.04 32.86
N LYS A 40 2.14 44.00 33.73
CA LYS A 40 3.23 43.01 33.64
C LYS A 40 2.73 41.58 33.80
N LYS A 41 1.86 41.31 34.80
CA LYS A 41 1.25 39.99 34.99
C LYS A 41 0.42 39.55 33.78
N GLU A 42 -0.38 40.46 33.23
CA GLU A 42 -1.23 40.18 32.06
C GLU A 42 -0.38 39.88 30.80
N GLU A 43 0.69 40.64 30.56
CA GLU A 43 1.62 40.36 29.47
C GLU A 43 2.36 39.02 29.65
N GLU A 44 2.78 38.70 30.87
CA GLU A 44 3.48 37.45 31.18
C GLU A 44 2.55 36.24 31.05
N GLU A 45 1.29 36.36 31.48
CA GLU A 45 0.26 35.34 31.28
C GLU A 45 -0.04 35.13 29.80
N LYS A 46 -0.19 36.20 29.02
CA LYS A 46 -0.39 36.13 27.56
C LYS A 46 0.81 35.53 26.83
N LYS A 47 2.04 35.75 27.31
CA LYS A 47 3.25 35.07 26.80
C LYS A 47 3.23 33.58 27.12
N ARG A 48 2.93 33.21 28.37
CA ARG A 48 2.84 31.79 28.78
C ARG A 48 1.75 31.04 28.02
N GLU A 49 0.61 31.68 27.76
CA GLU A 49 -0.47 31.07 26.99
C GLU A 49 -0.04 30.82 25.52
N ARG A 50 0.64 31.79 24.89
CA ARG A 50 1.24 31.60 23.55
C ARG A 50 2.30 30.50 23.52
N GLU A 51 3.07 30.33 24.59
CA GLU A 51 4.06 29.25 24.69
C GLU A 51 3.40 27.88 24.82
N ARG A 52 2.40 27.74 25.69
CA ARG A 52 1.60 26.51 25.81
C ARG A 52 0.94 26.13 24.49
N GLU A 53 0.38 27.11 23.78
CA GLU A 53 -0.25 26.89 22.47
C GLU A 53 0.77 26.41 21.43
N LYS A 54 1.97 27.00 21.40
CA LYS A 54 3.08 26.56 20.54
C LYS A 54 3.54 25.15 20.88
N GLU A 55 3.65 24.81 22.16
CA GLU A 55 4.03 23.48 22.62
C GLU A 55 2.99 22.43 22.23
N ARG A 56 1.69 22.72 22.39
CA ARG A 56 0.61 21.83 21.94
C ARG A 56 0.72 21.54 20.44
N ILE A 57 0.99 22.56 19.62
CA ILE A 57 1.15 22.40 18.17
C ILE A 57 2.41 21.59 17.84
N ARG A 58 3.53 21.83 18.53
CA ARG A 58 4.76 21.06 18.36
C ARG A 58 4.55 19.59 18.73
N ALA A 59 3.98 19.31 19.90
CA ALA A 59 3.66 17.97 20.35
C ALA A 59 2.74 17.24 19.36
N GLY A 60 1.72 17.93 18.81
CA GLY A 60 0.85 17.37 17.78
C GLY A 60 1.59 17.01 16.48
N LYS A 61 2.52 17.87 16.04
CA LYS A 61 3.36 17.59 14.86
C LYS A 61 4.34 16.44 15.10
N GLU A 62 4.98 16.40 16.25
CA GLU A 62 5.91 15.33 16.64
C GLU A 62 5.20 13.99 16.73
N LEU A 63 4.01 13.94 17.33
CA LEU A 63 3.20 12.72 17.39
C LEU A 63 2.86 12.21 15.97
N LEU A 64 2.49 13.13 15.07
CA LEU A 64 2.18 12.77 13.68
C LEU A 64 3.42 12.26 12.92
N GLN A 65 4.59 12.88 13.16
CA GLN A 65 5.86 12.44 12.57
C GLN A 65 6.29 11.07 13.11
N ALA A 66 6.22 10.87 14.43
CA ALA A 66 6.51 9.60 15.07
C ALA A 66 5.62 8.48 14.52
N LYS A 67 4.32 8.76 14.32
CA LYS A 67 3.38 7.81 13.71
C LYS A 67 3.79 7.43 12.28
N ARG A 68 4.22 8.38 11.45
CA ARG A 68 4.70 8.10 10.09
C ARG A 68 5.97 7.25 10.10
N ILE A 69 6.92 7.57 10.97
CA ILE A 69 8.18 6.83 11.10
C ILE A 69 7.91 5.38 11.55
N ALA A 70 7.01 5.18 12.51
CA ALA A 70 6.62 3.85 12.96
C ALA A 70 5.98 3.03 11.83
N GLU A 71 5.03 3.61 11.09
CA GLU A 71 4.37 2.94 9.96
C GLU A 71 5.37 2.58 8.83
N GLU A 72 6.31 3.46 8.52
CA GLU A 72 7.35 3.18 7.52
C GLU A 72 8.29 2.06 7.98
N ASN A 73 8.66 2.04 9.26
CA ASN A 73 9.51 0.99 9.82
C ASN A 73 8.79 -0.37 9.84
N GLU A 74 7.50 -0.40 10.16
CA GLU A 74 6.67 -1.61 10.07
C GLU A 74 6.62 -2.14 8.64
N ARG A 75 6.37 -1.27 7.65
CA ARG A 75 6.38 -1.65 6.22
C ARG A 75 7.73 -2.19 5.79
N LYS A 76 8.82 -1.54 6.19
CA LYS A 76 10.19 -1.98 5.88
C LYS A 76 10.49 -3.35 6.48
N SER A 77 10.05 -3.57 7.72
CA SER A 77 10.21 -4.86 8.43
C SER A 77 9.43 -5.97 7.74
N TYR A 78 8.17 -5.71 7.36
CA TYR A 78 7.35 -6.67 6.61
C TYR A 78 7.98 -7.08 5.27
N LEU A 79 8.50 -6.11 4.51
CA LEU A 79 9.18 -6.38 3.24
C LEU A 79 10.48 -7.17 3.45
N ALA A 80 11.24 -6.89 4.50
CA ALA A 80 12.45 -7.64 4.84
C ALA A 80 12.15 -9.12 5.15
N VAL A 81 11.10 -9.38 5.94
CA VAL A 81 10.64 -10.75 6.25
C VAL A 81 10.22 -11.49 4.98
N GLN A 82 9.43 -10.86 4.12
CA GLN A 82 9.02 -11.44 2.84
C GLN A 82 10.22 -11.76 1.93
N LYS A 83 11.23 -10.88 1.90
CA LYS A 83 12.44 -11.10 1.10
C LYS A 83 13.28 -12.26 1.66
N ALA A 84 13.44 -12.32 2.99
CA ALA A 84 14.16 -13.40 3.65
C ALA A 84 13.49 -14.76 3.42
N ALA A 85 12.17 -14.84 3.56
CA ALA A 85 11.41 -16.07 3.32
C ALA A 85 11.57 -16.58 1.87
N LYS A 86 11.49 -15.67 0.88
CA LYS A 86 11.73 -16.03 -0.53
C LYS A 86 13.16 -16.49 -0.80
N GLU A 87 14.14 -15.89 -0.13
CA GLU A 87 15.54 -16.30 -0.27
C GLU A 87 15.79 -17.67 0.35
N GLU A 88 15.20 -17.95 1.50
CA GLU A 88 15.25 -19.27 2.14
C GLU A 88 14.58 -20.34 1.27
N GLU A 89 13.42 -20.05 0.68
CA GLU A 89 12.75 -20.95 -0.26
C GLU A 89 13.64 -21.26 -1.48
N LYS A 90 14.30 -20.25 -2.04
CA LYS A 90 15.24 -20.43 -3.16
C LYS A 90 16.42 -21.32 -2.76
N ARG A 91 17.03 -21.06 -1.59
CA ARG A 91 18.12 -21.90 -1.07
C ARG A 91 17.66 -23.34 -0.83
N ALA A 92 16.45 -23.56 -0.33
CA ALA A 92 15.89 -24.89 -0.14
C ALA A 92 15.67 -25.61 -1.49
N ARG A 93 15.12 -24.90 -2.49
CA ARG A 93 14.95 -25.44 -3.84
C ARG A 93 16.28 -25.81 -4.50
N GLU A 94 17.30 -24.96 -4.37
CA GLU A 94 18.65 -25.22 -4.88
C GLU A 94 19.29 -26.45 -4.22
N LYS A 95 19.14 -26.62 -2.90
CA LYS A 95 19.60 -27.83 -2.19
C LYS A 95 18.91 -29.10 -2.70
N ILE A 96 17.61 -29.04 -3.00
CA ILE A 96 16.88 -30.19 -3.57
C ILE A 96 17.38 -30.50 -4.98
N LEU A 97 17.58 -29.48 -5.81
CA LEU A 97 18.14 -29.62 -7.15
C LEU A 97 19.52 -30.29 -7.13
N GLN A 98 20.42 -29.85 -6.25
CA GLN A 98 21.75 -30.46 -6.10
C GLN A 98 21.66 -31.93 -5.67
N LYS A 99 20.76 -32.27 -4.72
CA LYS A 99 20.54 -33.66 -4.31
C LYS A 99 20.04 -34.53 -5.47
N LEU A 100 19.11 -34.01 -6.29
CA LEU A 100 18.61 -34.71 -7.47
C LEU A 100 19.69 -34.91 -8.53
N GLU A 101 20.57 -33.93 -8.73
CA GLU A 101 21.68 -34.04 -9.69
C GLU A 101 22.72 -35.07 -9.21
N ALA A 102 23.07 -35.06 -7.92
CA ALA A 102 23.95 -36.05 -7.32
C ALA A 102 23.39 -37.48 -7.41
N ASP A 103 22.12 -37.67 -7.05
CA ASP A 103 21.44 -38.97 -7.17
C ASP A 103 21.34 -39.45 -8.63
N LYS A 104 21.13 -38.51 -9.58
CA LYS A 104 21.17 -38.82 -11.02
C LYS A 104 22.56 -39.29 -11.46
N LEU A 105 23.64 -38.68 -10.95
CA LEU A 105 25.02 -39.09 -11.23
C LEU A 105 25.36 -40.44 -10.59
N GLU A 106 24.95 -40.67 -9.34
CA GLU A 106 25.16 -41.95 -8.65
C GLU A 106 24.42 -43.10 -9.33
N ARG A 107 23.15 -42.91 -9.72
CA ARG A 107 22.39 -43.90 -10.49
C ARG A 107 23.00 -44.15 -11.88
N GLY A 108 23.48 -43.09 -12.55
CA GLY A 108 24.20 -43.22 -13.81
C GLY A 108 25.48 -44.07 -13.68
N ARG A 109 26.23 -43.89 -12.57
CA ARG A 109 27.42 -44.68 -12.25
C ARG A 109 27.08 -46.15 -11.96
N ASN A 110 26.01 -46.41 -11.20
CA ASN A 110 25.55 -47.77 -10.88
C ASN A 110 24.96 -48.52 -12.08
N LEU A 111 24.41 -47.81 -13.07
CA LEU A 111 23.86 -48.38 -14.30
C LEU A 111 24.89 -48.49 -15.44
N GLY A 112 26.16 -48.16 -15.20
CA GLY A 112 27.24 -48.32 -16.16
C GLY A 112 27.20 -47.37 -17.37
N LEU A 113 26.51 -46.22 -17.27
CA LEU A 113 26.50 -45.21 -18.34
C LEU A 113 27.77 -44.34 -18.30
N PRO A 114 28.46 -44.11 -19.43
CA PRO A 114 29.65 -43.27 -19.46
C PRO A 114 29.32 -41.79 -19.18
N PRO A 115 30.27 -41.01 -18.63
CA PRO A 115 30.04 -39.62 -18.28
C PRO A 115 29.86 -38.78 -19.56
N VAL A 116 28.68 -38.18 -19.72
CA VAL A 116 28.42 -37.20 -20.78
C VAL A 116 29.24 -35.95 -20.48
N LYS A 117 30.34 -35.77 -21.22
CA LYS A 117 31.15 -34.55 -21.24
C LYS A 117 30.26 -33.40 -21.74
N LYS A 118 30.07 -32.37 -20.92
CA LYS A 118 29.48 -31.09 -21.35
C LYS A 118 30.56 -30.30 -22.08
N ASN A 119 30.47 -30.17 -23.41
CA ASN A 119 31.18 -29.13 -24.15
C ASN A 119 30.21 -27.94 -24.39
N PRO A 120 30.64 -26.68 -24.22
CA PRO A 120 29.81 -25.51 -24.49
C PRO A 120 30.23 -24.81 -25.78
N THR A 121 29.48 -24.97 -26.89
CA THR A 121 29.29 -23.95 -27.96
C THR A 121 28.41 -24.49 -29.12
N ALA A 122 27.41 -23.68 -29.51
CA ALA A 122 26.81 -23.39 -30.84
C ALA A 122 26.76 -24.50 -31.94
N GLU A 123 25.76 -24.67 -32.81
CA GLU A 123 24.53 -23.97 -33.21
C GLU A 123 23.75 -24.91 -34.19
N ASN A 124 22.42 -24.77 -34.23
CA ASN A 124 21.46 -25.03 -35.32
C ASN A 124 21.76 -26.02 -36.47
N THR A 125 20.86 -27.01 -36.70
CA THR A 125 19.86 -27.01 -37.81
C THR A 125 19.03 -28.30 -37.91
N SER A 126 17.74 -28.09 -38.20
CA SER A 126 16.72 -28.92 -38.89
C SER A 126 16.36 -30.35 -38.42
N ALA A 127 15.08 -30.49 -38.06
CA ALA A 127 14.31 -31.75 -38.06
C ALA A 127 14.16 -32.33 -39.49
N PRO A 128 13.81 -33.63 -39.65
CA PRO A 128 12.38 -33.97 -39.71
C PRO A 128 11.94 -35.28 -39.03
N ASN A 129 10.81 -35.16 -38.32
CA ASN A 129 9.57 -35.93 -38.38
C ASN A 129 9.43 -37.43 -37.96
N VAL A 130 8.41 -37.62 -37.12
CA VAL A 130 7.59 -38.80 -36.73
C VAL A 130 8.30 -40.07 -36.23
N GLN A 131 8.21 -40.30 -34.92
CA GLN A 131 7.33 -41.34 -34.40
C GLN A 131 7.10 -41.16 -32.89
N GLU A 132 5.82 -41.29 -32.54
CA GLU A 132 5.25 -41.21 -31.19
C GLU A 132 6.07 -41.97 -30.15
N LYS A 133 6.42 -41.29 -29.06
CA LYS A 133 6.39 -41.93 -27.76
C LYS A 133 6.05 -40.91 -26.68
N GLN A 134 4.84 -41.07 -26.19
CA GLN A 134 4.30 -40.46 -24.99
C GLN A 134 5.17 -40.84 -23.77
N GLU A 135 4.98 -40.06 -22.69
CA GLU A 135 5.42 -40.29 -21.30
C GLU A 135 6.84 -39.79 -20.95
N LYS A 136 7.09 -38.83 -20.05
CA LYS A 136 6.38 -38.38 -18.83
C LYS A 136 6.58 -36.87 -18.66
N LYS A 137 5.56 -36.07 -19.02
CA LYS A 137 5.31 -34.79 -18.34
C LYS A 137 4.42 -35.13 -17.16
N LYS A 138 4.81 -34.72 -15.95
CA LYS A 138 3.93 -34.83 -14.77
C LYS A 138 2.58 -34.23 -15.15
N PRO A 139 1.47 -34.96 -15.07
CA PRO A 139 0.18 -34.45 -15.45
C PRO A 139 -0.14 -33.31 -14.49
N LEU A 140 -0.31 -32.09 -15.03
CA LEU A 140 -1.05 -31.09 -14.28
C LEU A 140 -2.45 -31.66 -14.04
N PRO A 141 -3.04 -31.38 -12.86
CA PRO A 141 -4.37 -31.90 -12.53
C PRO A 141 -5.34 -31.48 -13.63
N ALA A 142 -6.07 -32.45 -14.16
CA ALA A 142 -7.13 -32.23 -15.14
C ALA A 142 -8.25 -31.40 -14.50
N VAL A 143 -8.14 -30.07 -14.58
CA VAL A 143 -9.29 -29.16 -14.59
C VAL A 143 -9.76 -29.08 -16.04
N PRO A 144 -11.08 -28.96 -16.29
CA PRO A 144 -11.60 -29.10 -17.63
C PRO A 144 -11.09 -27.93 -18.46
N TYR A 145 -10.24 -28.24 -19.45
CA TYR A 145 -9.75 -27.33 -20.49
C TYR A 145 -10.82 -26.33 -20.96
N ALA A 146 -12.08 -26.78 -21.03
CA ALA A 146 -13.25 -25.97 -21.29
C ALA A 146 -13.40 -24.71 -20.39
N LYS A 147 -13.25 -24.81 -19.06
CA LYS A 147 -13.40 -23.64 -18.17
C LYS A 147 -12.26 -22.65 -18.31
N ALA A 148 -11.02 -23.13 -18.48
CA ALA A 148 -9.87 -22.26 -18.72
C ALA A 148 -10.02 -21.48 -20.04
N GLU A 149 -10.56 -22.12 -21.08
CA GLU A 149 -10.89 -21.46 -22.35
C GLU A 149 -12.00 -20.42 -22.21
N LEU A 150 -13.06 -20.72 -21.44
CA LEU A 150 -14.14 -19.75 -21.15
C LEU A 150 -13.61 -18.52 -20.39
N LEU A 151 -12.76 -18.73 -19.38
CA LEU A 151 -12.09 -17.63 -18.66
C LEU A 151 -11.24 -16.78 -19.62
N GLY A 152 -10.50 -17.43 -20.52
CA GLY A 152 -9.72 -16.76 -21.55
C GLY A 152 -10.59 -15.95 -22.51
N GLU A 153 -11.72 -16.50 -22.95
CA GLU A 153 -12.67 -15.82 -23.83
C GLU A 153 -13.34 -14.62 -23.14
N CYS A 154 -13.65 -14.69 -21.84
CA CYS A 154 -14.13 -13.53 -21.08
C CYS A 154 -13.11 -12.39 -21.10
N LEU A 155 -11.82 -12.67 -20.90
CA LEU A 155 -10.78 -11.64 -20.95
C LEU A 155 -10.56 -11.10 -22.37
N ARG A 156 -10.64 -11.95 -23.40
CA ARG A 156 -10.60 -11.52 -24.81
C ARG A 156 -11.79 -10.62 -25.14
N SER A 157 -13.00 -11.01 -24.74
CA SER A 157 -14.23 -10.23 -24.90
C SER A 157 -14.12 -8.87 -24.20
N LEU A 158 -13.65 -8.85 -22.96
CA LEU A 158 -13.42 -7.60 -22.22
C LEU A 158 -12.44 -6.69 -22.98
N ARG A 159 -11.34 -7.24 -23.50
CA ARG A 159 -10.39 -6.47 -24.32
C ARG A 159 -11.03 -5.95 -25.62
N ARG A 160 -11.87 -6.74 -26.29
CA ARG A 160 -12.54 -6.36 -27.54
C ARG A 160 -13.60 -5.26 -27.35
N ASN A 161 -14.31 -5.27 -26.23
CA ASN A 161 -15.35 -4.28 -25.94
C ASN A 161 -14.78 -2.92 -25.53
N TYR A 162 -13.53 -2.89 -25.04
CA TYR A 162 -12.87 -1.68 -24.52
C TYR A 162 -11.51 -1.44 -25.18
N LYS A 163 -11.41 -1.64 -26.51
CA LYS A 163 -10.15 -1.56 -27.29
C LYS A 163 -9.43 -0.21 -27.14
N ASP A 164 -10.19 0.88 -27.07
CA ASP A 164 -9.65 2.24 -26.97
C ASP A 164 -9.26 2.62 -25.52
N TYR A 165 -9.64 1.80 -24.53
CA TYR A 165 -9.40 2.04 -23.12
C TYR A 165 -8.39 1.04 -22.53
N ASP A 166 -7.22 0.93 -23.17
CA ASP A 166 -6.21 -0.08 -22.82
C ASP A 166 -5.82 -0.07 -21.34
N ALA A 167 -5.57 1.12 -20.78
CA ALA A 167 -5.22 1.31 -19.37
C ALA A 167 -6.34 0.85 -18.44
N LYS A 168 -7.61 1.06 -18.82
CA LYS A 168 -8.78 0.61 -18.06
C LYS A 168 -8.87 -0.91 -18.05
N VAL A 169 -8.66 -1.55 -19.21
CA VAL A 169 -8.65 -3.01 -19.32
C VAL A 169 -7.49 -3.63 -18.54
N GLN A 170 -6.29 -3.05 -18.65
CA GLN A 170 -5.15 -3.50 -17.85
C GLN A 170 -5.45 -3.38 -16.35
N ARG A 171 -6.04 -2.27 -15.91
CA ARG A 171 -6.43 -2.11 -14.51
C ARG A 171 -7.46 -3.16 -14.07
N ALA A 172 -8.45 -3.44 -14.91
CA ALA A 172 -9.44 -4.50 -14.66
C ALA A 172 -8.78 -5.88 -14.49
N PHE A 173 -7.85 -6.25 -15.38
CA PHE A 173 -7.12 -7.52 -15.28
C PHE A 173 -6.31 -7.63 -13.99
N HIS A 174 -5.61 -6.57 -13.59
CA HIS A 174 -4.88 -6.56 -12.32
C HIS A 174 -5.81 -6.68 -11.11
N LEU A 175 -6.99 -6.08 -11.16
CA LEU A 175 -7.94 -6.13 -10.06
C LEU A 175 -8.61 -7.51 -9.97
N LEU A 176 -8.97 -8.12 -11.10
CA LEU A 176 -9.41 -9.53 -11.17
C LEU A 176 -8.34 -10.48 -10.61
N LEU A 177 -7.07 -10.29 -11.01
CA LEU A 177 -5.94 -11.04 -10.49
C LEU A 177 -5.81 -10.89 -8.97
N PHE A 178 -5.97 -9.68 -8.45
CA PHE A 178 -5.90 -9.42 -7.01
C PHE A 178 -6.99 -10.17 -6.25
N TYR A 179 -8.25 -10.14 -6.72
CA TYR A 179 -9.35 -10.85 -6.05
C TYR A 179 -9.12 -12.37 -6.02
N VAL A 180 -8.79 -12.98 -7.16
CA VAL A 180 -8.54 -14.43 -7.22
C VAL A 180 -7.31 -14.81 -6.40
N LYS A 181 -6.23 -14.01 -6.48
CA LYS A 181 -4.98 -14.28 -5.76
C LYS A 181 -5.16 -14.21 -4.25
N ASN A 182 -5.95 -13.27 -3.74
CA ASN A 182 -6.21 -13.16 -2.31
C ASN A 182 -6.94 -14.38 -1.76
N VAL A 183 -7.91 -14.92 -2.50
CA VAL A 183 -8.62 -16.15 -2.14
C VAL A 183 -7.67 -17.35 -2.14
N VAL A 184 -6.83 -17.50 -3.19
CA VAL A 184 -5.90 -18.64 -3.28
C VAL A 184 -4.84 -18.60 -2.17
N ASN A 185 -4.32 -17.41 -1.84
CA ASN A 185 -3.30 -17.26 -0.80
C ASN A 185 -3.87 -17.39 0.61
N ASN A 186 -5.11 -16.95 0.84
CA ASN A 186 -5.76 -16.94 2.15
C ASN A 186 -7.16 -17.57 2.06
N PRO A 187 -7.25 -18.89 1.83
CA PRO A 187 -8.51 -19.56 1.52
C PRO A 187 -9.49 -19.58 2.69
N HIS A 188 -9.05 -19.43 3.93
CA HIS A 188 -9.94 -19.45 5.09
C HIS A 188 -10.55 -18.08 5.42
N GLU A 189 -10.06 -17.01 4.80
CA GLU A 189 -10.44 -15.65 5.19
C GLU A 189 -11.67 -15.14 4.44
N GLU A 190 -12.80 -14.99 5.16
CA GLU A 190 -14.09 -14.60 4.58
C GLU A 190 -14.08 -13.25 3.85
N LYS A 191 -13.27 -12.30 4.33
CA LYS A 191 -13.20 -10.95 3.74
C LYS A 191 -12.74 -10.97 2.28
N TYR A 192 -11.99 -11.99 1.86
CA TYR A 192 -11.53 -12.15 0.48
C TYR A 192 -12.51 -12.94 -0.38
N ARG A 193 -13.43 -13.67 0.24
CA ARG A 193 -14.48 -14.44 -0.42
C ARG A 193 -15.74 -13.61 -0.68
N ARG A 194 -15.80 -12.38 -0.18
CA ARG A 194 -16.96 -11.49 -0.33
C ARG A 194 -16.55 -10.17 -0.96
N ILE A 195 -17.17 -9.84 -2.09
CA ILE A 195 -16.95 -8.61 -2.84
C ILE A 195 -18.24 -7.81 -2.86
N ARG A 196 -18.19 -6.55 -2.45
CA ARG A 196 -19.34 -5.64 -2.44
C ARG A 196 -19.53 -4.99 -3.80
N LEU A 197 -20.68 -5.23 -4.44
CA LEU A 197 -21.01 -4.69 -5.77
C LEU A 197 -21.23 -3.18 -5.76
N SER A 198 -21.72 -2.63 -4.64
CA SER A 198 -21.92 -1.19 -4.47
C SER A 198 -20.61 -0.40 -4.24
N ASN A 199 -19.45 -1.07 -4.15
CA ASN A 199 -18.19 -0.37 -4.01
C ASN A 199 -17.89 0.38 -5.32
N PRO A 200 -17.79 1.72 -5.33
CA PRO A 200 -17.55 2.49 -6.55
C PRO A 200 -16.28 2.04 -7.28
N TYR A 201 -15.24 1.68 -6.52
CA TYR A 201 -14.00 1.18 -7.08
C TYR A 201 -14.20 -0.15 -7.82
N PHE A 202 -14.93 -1.10 -7.22
CA PHE A 202 -15.22 -2.36 -7.90
C PHE A 202 -16.07 -2.13 -9.15
N ASN A 203 -17.10 -1.29 -9.04
CA ASN A 203 -18.04 -1.02 -10.12
C ASN A 203 -17.34 -0.37 -11.33
N GLU A 204 -16.52 0.66 -11.10
CA GLU A 204 -15.81 1.38 -12.16
C GLU A 204 -14.88 0.47 -12.99
N TRP A 205 -14.17 -0.45 -12.33
CA TRP A 205 -13.08 -1.24 -12.93
C TRP A 205 -13.47 -2.66 -13.32
N ILE A 206 -14.53 -3.24 -12.75
CA ILE A 206 -14.97 -4.61 -13.04
C ILE A 206 -16.48 -4.68 -13.24
N GLY A 207 -17.25 -4.10 -12.30
CA GLY A 207 -18.71 -4.26 -12.27
C GLY A 207 -19.45 -3.67 -13.47
N ALA A 208 -18.95 -2.56 -14.03
CA ALA A 208 -19.48 -1.90 -15.21
C ALA A 208 -18.90 -2.44 -16.52
N LEU A 209 -17.91 -3.33 -16.45
CA LEU A 209 -17.26 -3.90 -17.63
C LEU A 209 -17.94 -5.21 -18.05
N LYS A 210 -18.38 -5.27 -19.31
CA LYS A 210 -18.90 -6.51 -19.90
C LYS A 210 -17.81 -7.60 -19.87
N GLY A 211 -18.12 -8.76 -19.28
CA GLY A 211 -17.17 -9.85 -19.04
C GLY A 211 -16.40 -9.77 -17.72
N GLY A 212 -16.44 -8.66 -16.99
CA GLY A 212 -15.73 -8.50 -15.70
C GLY A 212 -16.35 -9.33 -14.58
N VAL A 213 -17.66 -9.22 -14.39
CA VAL A 213 -18.39 -10.00 -13.39
C VAL A 213 -18.54 -11.46 -13.81
N GLU A 214 -18.79 -11.71 -15.11
CA GLU A 214 -18.87 -13.07 -15.68
C GLU A 214 -17.59 -13.87 -15.41
N PHE A 215 -16.41 -13.24 -15.50
CA PHE A 215 -15.15 -13.88 -15.16
C PHE A 215 -15.11 -14.36 -13.70
N LEU A 216 -15.61 -13.54 -12.76
CA LEU A 216 -15.67 -13.92 -11.34
C LEU A 216 -16.70 -15.03 -11.11
N GLU A 217 -17.83 -15.01 -11.82
CA GLU A 217 -18.82 -16.08 -11.77
C GLU A 217 -18.24 -17.41 -12.28
N LEU A 218 -17.45 -17.40 -13.36
CA LEU A 218 -16.72 -18.58 -13.85
C LEU A 218 -15.66 -19.10 -12.85
N CYS A 219 -15.10 -18.20 -12.03
CA CYS A 219 -14.20 -18.58 -10.93
C CYS A 219 -14.95 -19.20 -9.73
N GLY A 220 -16.29 -19.18 -9.72
CA GLY A 220 -17.14 -19.75 -8.68
C GLY A 220 -17.80 -18.72 -7.74
N PHE A 221 -17.66 -17.42 -8.00
CA PHE A 221 -18.37 -16.42 -7.22
C PHE A 221 -19.86 -16.40 -7.59
N GLU A 222 -20.74 -16.44 -6.60
CA GLU A 222 -22.19 -16.40 -6.77
C GLU A 222 -22.74 -15.04 -6.32
N ARG A 223 -23.76 -14.55 -7.03
CA ARG A 223 -24.49 -13.34 -6.60
C ARG A 223 -25.36 -13.69 -5.39
N SER A 224 -25.25 -12.88 -4.35
CA SER A 224 -26.13 -12.99 -3.19
C SER A 224 -27.57 -12.61 -3.55
N LYS A 225 -28.55 -13.06 -2.74
CA LYS A 225 -30.01 -12.93 -2.98
C LYS A 225 -30.52 -11.50 -3.20
N GLY A 226 -29.72 -10.47 -2.89
CA GLY A 226 -30.02 -9.06 -3.13
C GLY A 226 -29.17 -8.38 -4.20
N ASN A 227 -28.33 -9.11 -4.96
CA ASN A 227 -27.35 -8.53 -5.90
C ASN A 227 -26.43 -7.46 -5.29
N GLU A 228 -26.25 -7.46 -3.96
CA GLU A 228 -25.36 -6.52 -3.27
C GLU A 228 -23.91 -7.02 -3.17
N PHE A 229 -23.72 -8.33 -3.19
CA PHE A 229 -22.42 -8.98 -3.01
C PHE A 229 -22.22 -10.12 -4.00
N LEU A 230 -20.98 -10.29 -4.47
CA LEU A 230 -20.47 -11.57 -4.98
C LEU A 230 -19.81 -12.31 -3.82
N VAL A 231 -20.20 -13.57 -3.61
CA VAL A 231 -19.72 -14.41 -2.53
C VAL A 231 -19.18 -15.71 -3.12
N LEU A 232 -18.01 -16.16 -2.65
CA LEU A 232 -17.43 -17.44 -3.03
C LEU A 232 -17.66 -18.47 -1.90
N PRO A 233 -18.63 -19.39 -2.05
CA PRO A 233 -18.97 -20.36 -1.01
C PRO A 233 -17.81 -21.33 -0.73
N TYR A 234 -17.57 -21.66 0.54
CA TYR A 234 -16.53 -22.60 0.95
C TYR A 234 -16.69 -23.98 0.29
N GLU A 235 -17.92 -24.48 0.25
CA GLU A 235 -18.27 -25.83 -0.24
C GLU A 235 -18.07 -25.99 -1.75
N LYS A 236 -18.24 -24.91 -2.51
CA LYS A 236 -18.19 -24.91 -3.98
C LYS A 236 -16.88 -24.36 -4.56
N THR A 237 -15.89 -24.07 -3.70
CA THR A 237 -14.62 -23.50 -4.14
C THR A 237 -13.75 -24.55 -4.79
N ASP A 238 -13.63 -24.48 -6.13
CA ASP A 238 -12.68 -25.30 -6.87
C ASP A 238 -11.34 -24.56 -7.02
N VAL A 239 -10.37 -24.98 -6.20
CA VAL A 239 -9.01 -24.42 -6.17
C VAL A 239 -8.32 -24.56 -7.53
N ALA A 240 -8.63 -25.60 -8.29
CA ALA A 240 -8.02 -25.83 -9.58
C ALA A 240 -8.52 -24.82 -10.62
N ILE A 241 -9.82 -24.45 -10.60
CA ILE A 241 -10.37 -23.37 -11.43
C ILE A 241 -9.72 -22.03 -11.06
N LEU A 242 -9.56 -21.73 -9.77
CA LEU A 242 -8.90 -20.48 -9.34
C LEU A 242 -7.46 -20.41 -9.84
N ASN A 243 -6.71 -21.52 -9.78
CA ASN A 243 -5.35 -21.57 -10.32
C ASN A 243 -5.30 -21.44 -11.85
N SER A 244 -6.26 -22.02 -12.57
CA SER A 244 -6.42 -21.78 -14.01
C SER A 244 -6.71 -20.31 -14.30
N ALA A 245 -7.61 -19.68 -13.53
CA ALA A 245 -7.93 -18.27 -13.66
C ALA A 245 -6.71 -17.37 -13.42
N LEU A 246 -5.90 -17.66 -12.39
CA LEU A 246 -4.63 -16.96 -12.14
C LEU A 246 -3.68 -17.07 -13.33
N THR A 247 -3.54 -18.28 -13.89
CA THR A 247 -2.65 -18.53 -15.03
C THR A 247 -3.09 -17.73 -16.25
N VAL A 248 -4.39 -17.77 -16.57
CA VAL A 248 -4.98 -17.05 -17.70
C VAL A 248 -4.85 -15.54 -17.53
N LEU A 249 -5.07 -15.00 -16.33
CA LEU A 249 -4.90 -13.57 -16.04
C LEU A 249 -3.45 -13.11 -16.14
N VAL A 250 -2.50 -13.90 -15.61
CA VAL A 250 -1.07 -13.59 -15.72
C VAL A 250 -0.64 -13.60 -17.19
N LEU A 251 -1.09 -14.57 -17.97
CA LEU A 251 -0.85 -14.59 -19.42
C LEU A 251 -1.44 -13.35 -20.09
N ALA A 252 -2.67 -12.97 -19.76
CA ALA A 252 -3.34 -11.80 -20.34
C ALA A 252 -2.64 -10.47 -20.03
N ILE A 253 -2.04 -10.35 -18.85
CA ILE A 253 -1.30 -9.15 -18.42
C ILE A 253 0.10 -9.10 -19.04
N THR A 254 0.79 -10.25 -19.09
CA THR A 254 2.19 -10.32 -19.53
C THR A 254 2.35 -10.44 -21.03
N THR A 255 1.35 -10.98 -21.73
CA THR A 255 1.40 -11.19 -23.18
C THR A 255 1.08 -9.89 -23.91
N PRO A 256 2.04 -9.34 -24.68
CA PRO A 256 1.77 -8.18 -25.52
C PRO A 256 0.65 -8.51 -26.52
N PHE A 257 -0.30 -7.59 -26.69
CA PHE A 257 -1.44 -7.75 -27.62
C PHE A 257 -2.44 -8.86 -27.28
N PHE A 258 -2.46 -9.40 -26.05
CA PHE A 258 -3.47 -10.40 -25.64
C PHE A 258 -4.89 -9.96 -26.04
N GLY A 259 -5.59 -10.82 -26.79
CA GLY A 259 -6.97 -10.61 -27.20
C GLY A 259 -7.23 -9.44 -28.16
N ARG A 260 -6.20 -8.71 -28.63
CA ARG A 260 -6.38 -7.57 -29.55
C ARG A 260 -6.82 -7.99 -30.96
N PHE A 261 -6.32 -9.14 -31.42
CA PHE A 261 -6.60 -9.65 -32.77
C PHE A 261 -7.48 -10.91 -32.78
N SER A 262 -7.86 -11.44 -31.61
CA SER A 262 -8.72 -12.62 -31.55
C SER A 262 -10.07 -12.30 -32.20
N HIS A 263 -10.49 -13.07 -33.19
CA HIS A 263 -11.83 -12.99 -33.77
C HIS A 263 -12.82 -13.71 -32.85
N PRO A 264 -14.11 -13.32 -32.82
CA PRO A 264 -15.12 -14.15 -32.15
C PRO A 264 -15.08 -15.55 -32.79
N ARG A 265 -15.14 -16.60 -31.96
CA ARG A 265 -15.45 -17.92 -32.52
C ARG A 265 -16.92 -17.86 -32.90
N GLU A 266 -17.18 -17.89 -34.20
CA GLU A 266 -18.51 -18.18 -34.72
C GLU A 266 -18.71 -19.69 -34.51
N ASP A 267 -19.71 -20.04 -33.71
CA ASP A 267 -20.18 -21.41 -33.54
C ASP A 267 -21.04 -21.84 -34.74
#